data_AF-A0A158M8A6-F1
#
_entry.id   AF-A0A158M8A6-F1
#
_cell.length_a   1.000
_cell.length_b   1.000
_cell.length_c   1.000
_cell.angle_alpha   90.00
_cell.angle_beta   90.00
_cell.angle_gamma   90.00
#
_symmetry.space_group_name_H-M   'P 1'
#
loop_
_entity.id
_entity.type
_entity.pdbx_description
1 polymer ?
#
loop_
_entity_poly.entity_id
_entity_poly.type
_entity_poly.pdbx_seq_one_letter_code
_entity_poly.pdbx_strand_id
1 'polypeptide(L)'
;MSASAKPPAALARFSEPELEMLAKTADALSAYLGQPVLAEVAESEEGTEWAAFGVALDAQATQEDDRPHMQMGGPGARILGGRGGLPDTAAQTYDCLYLWAIQISMTEGERFIKLDQEGEECAWSDVLSDVLPFDLSENAEDILDEDEADDDEDDDHAHRDHGRHDHRH
;
A
#
# COMPACT_ATOMS: atom_id res chain seq x y z
N MET A 1 -32.24 5.46 32.51
CA MET A 1 -32.49 4.71 31.27
C MET A 1 -31.44 5.14 30.25
N SER A 2 -30.24 4.56 30.29
CA SER A 2 -29.20 4.87 29.30
C SER A 2 -29.46 3.98 28.09
N ALA A 3 -30.04 4.56 27.04
CA ALA A 3 -30.08 3.90 25.74
C ALA A 3 -28.63 3.81 25.26
N SER A 4 -28.02 2.65 25.47
CA SER A 4 -26.78 2.25 24.79
C SER A 4 -27.15 2.03 23.33
N ALA A 5 -27.33 3.12 22.59
CA ALA A 5 -27.46 3.08 21.15
C ALA A 5 -26.08 2.71 20.62
N LYS A 6 -25.79 1.39 20.60
CA LYS A 6 -24.65 0.86 19.85
C LYS A 6 -24.77 1.46 18.45
N PRO A 7 -23.79 2.26 17.99
CA PRO A 7 -23.83 2.83 16.65
C PRO A 7 -24.10 1.70 15.65
N PRO A 8 -24.82 1.96 14.55
CA PRO A 8 -25.01 0.94 13.53
C PRO A 8 -23.63 0.43 13.11
N ALA A 9 -23.44 -0.89 13.15
CA ALA A 9 -22.15 -1.52 12.90
C ALA A 9 -21.52 -1.15 11.53
N ALA A 10 -22.32 -0.62 10.60
CA ALA A 10 -21.89 -0.10 9.31
C ALA A 10 -21.11 1.23 9.39
N LEU A 11 -21.29 2.02 10.45
CA LEU A 11 -20.49 3.24 10.68
C LEU A 11 -19.18 2.90 11.36
N ALA A 12 -19.17 1.90 12.24
CA ALA A 12 -18.00 1.48 13.02
C ALA A 12 -17.05 0.53 12.28
N ARG A 13 -17.30 0.23 11.01
CA ARG A 13 -16.53 -0.72 10.21
C ARG A 13 -16.23 -0.16 8.84
N PHE A 14 -15.10 -0.59 8.28
CA PHE A 14 -14.73 -0.25 6.93
C PHE A 14 -15.70 -0.92 5.96
N SER A 15 -16.15 -0.15 4.98
CA SER A 15 -16.90 -0.71 3.86
C SER A 15 -15.98 -1.50 2.92
N GLU A 16 -16.54 -2.40 2.12
CA GLU A 16 -15.77 -3.15 1.10
C GLU A 16 -14.93 -2.25 0.18
N PRO A 17 -15.43 -1.12 -0.37
CA PRO A 17 -14.60 -0.23 -1.17
C PRO A 17 -13.50 0.48 -0.36
N GLU A 18 -13.74 0.79 0.92
CA GLU A 18 -12.70 1.36 1.79
C GLU A 18 -11.57 0.34 2.03
N LEU A 19 -11.90 -0.93 2.25
CA LEU A 19 -10.93 -2.01 2.41
C LEU A 19 -10.10 -2.22 1.14
N GLU A 20 -10.72 -2.14 -0.04
CA GLU A 20 -10.01 -2.21 -1.32
C GLU A 20 -9.06 -1.02 -1.50
N MET A 21 -9.45 0.18 -1.05
CA MET A 21 -8.59 1.37 -1.11
C MET A 21 -7.39 1.24 -0.16
N LEU A 22 -7.59 0.75 1.06
CA LEU A 22 -6.51 0.45 2.01
C LEU A 22 -5.57 -0.62 1.45
N ALA A 23 -6.11 -1.67 0.83
CA ALA A 23 -5.35 -2.72 0.16
C ALA A 23 -4.45 -2.15 -0.95
N LYS A 24 -5.03 -1.36 -1.86
CA LYS A 24 -4.27 -0.70 -2.94
C LYS A 24 -3.21 0.25 -2.40
N THR A 25 -3.48 0.92 -1.29
CA THR A 25 -2.48 1.80 -0.64
C THR A 25 -1.29 1.00 -0.12
N ALA A 26 -1.53 -0.17 0.49
CA ALA A 26 -0.47 -1.05 0.96
C ALA A 26 0.39 -1.57 -0.19
N ASP A 27 -0.25 -1.94 -1.31
CA ASP A 27 0.44 -2.42 -2.50
C ASP A 27 1.26 -1.30 -3.17
N ALA A 28 0.70 -0.09 -3.27
CA ALA A 28 1.42 1.09 -3.76
C ALA A 28 2.61 1.46 -2.87
N LEU A 29 2.44 1.43 -1.53
CA LEU A 29 3.55 1.62 -0.60
C LEU A 29 4.63 0.54 -0.75
N SER A 30 4.23 -0.71 -0.97
CA SER A 30 5.18 -1.80 -1.18
C SER A 30 6.02 -1.57 -2.43
N ALA A 31 5.38 -1.15 -3.53
CA ALA A 31 6.07 -0.81 -4.77
C ALA A 31 6.98 0.42 -4.62
N TYR A 32 6.49 1.46 -3.95
CA TYR A 32 7.22 2.72 -3.75
C TYR A 32 8.46 2.56 -2.84
N LEU A 33 8.33 1.83 -1.72
CA LEU A 33 9.42 1.61 -0.77
C LEU A 33 10.37 0.48 -1.21
N GLY A 34 9.93 -0.38 -2.12
CA GLY A 34 10.66 -1.61 -2.49
C GLY A 34 10.74 -2.63 -1.35
N GLN A 35 9.87 -2.50 -0.34
CA GLN A 35 9.81 -3.38 0.83
C GLN A 35 8.38 -3.91 1.01
N PRO A 36 8.19 -5.14 1.55
CA PRO A 36 6.86 -5.69 1.75
C PRO A 36 6.08 -4.91 2.81
N VAL A 37 5.02 -4.22 2.42
CA VAL A 37 4.10 -3.52 3.33
C VAL A 37 2.85 -4.37 3.54
N LEU A 38 2.48 -4.54 4.80
CA LEU A 38 1.26 -5.20 5.23
C LEU A 38 0.26 -4.16 5.72
N ALA A 39 -1.01 -4.34 5.36
CA ALA A 39 -2.13 -3.63 5.96
C ALA A 39 -3.01 -4.63 6.71
N GLU A 40 -3.17 -4.45 8.01
CA GLU A 40 -4.00 -5.31 8.84
C GLU A 40 -5.19 -4.55 9.41
N VAL A 41 -6.38 -5.14 9.33
CA VAL A 41 -7.59 -4.60 9.97
C VAL A 41 -7.87 -5.33 11.28
N ALA A 42 -8.05 -4.56 12.34
CA ALA A 42 -8.44 -5.06 13.65
C ALA A 42 -9.62 -4.23 14.20
N GLU A 43 -10.26 -4.76 15.24
CA GLU A 43 -11.34 -4.07 15.97
C GLU A 43 -10.78 -3.50 17.27
N SER A 44 -11.14 -2.27 17.60
CA SER A 44 -10.80 -1.62 18.87
C SER A 44 -11.69 -2.14 20.00
N GLU A 45 -11.34 -1.84 21.25
CA GLU A 45 -12.17 -2.20 22.42
C GLU A 45 -13.56 -1.53 22.38
N GLU A 46 -13.67 -0.40 21.68
CA GLU A 46 -14.92 0.35 21.50
C GLU A 46 -15.81 -0.24 20.39
N GLY A 47 -15.31 -1.24 19.67
CA GLY A 47 -16.00 -1.90 18.56
C GLY A 47 -15.89 -1.17 17.23
N THR A 48 -14.91 -0.26 17.09
CA THR A 48 -14.58 0.43 15.84
C THR A 48 -13.40 -0.25 15.15
N GLU A 49 -13.46 -0.39 13.83
CA GLU A 49 -12.33 -0.95 13.08
C GLU A 49 -11.20 0.08 12.93
N TRP A 50 -9.97 -0.42 12.91
CA TRP A 50 -8.78 0.32 12.57
C TRP A 50 -7.90 -0.52 11.64
N ALA A 51 -7.18 0.15 10.76
CA ALA A 51 -6.30 -0.47 9.77
C ALA A 51 -4.89 0.05 9.99
N ALA A 52 -3.95 -0.82 10.31
CA ALA A 52 -2.54 -0.47 10.53
C ALA A 52 -1.67 -0.90 9.35
N PHE A 53 -0.70 -0.05 9.04
CA PHE A 53 0.27 -0.26 7.97
C PHE A 53 1.65 -0.47 8.57
N GLY A 54 2.33 -1.51 8.13
CA GLY A 54 3.67 -1.83 8.62
C GLY A 54 4.55 -2.46 7.55
N VAL A 55 5.84 -2.14 7.59
CA VAL A 55 6.83 -2.77 6.71
C VAL A 55 7.32 -4.04 7.37
N ALA A 56 7.13 -5.20 6.75
CA ALA A 56 7.66 -6.44 7.29
C ALA A 56 9.18 -6.42 7.28
N LEU A 57 9.76 -6.63 8.45
CA LEU A 57 11.20 -6.70 8.65
C LEU A 57 11.70 -8.10 8.31
N ASP A 58 12.89 -8.18 7.72
CA ASP A 58 13.59 -9.46 7.60
C ASP A 58 13.96 -9.95 9.01
N ALA A 59 13.87 -11.26 9.26
CA ALA A 59 14.31 -11.87 10.51
C ALA A 59 15.80 -11.63 10.82
N GLN A 60 16.60 -11.21 9.83
CA GLN A 60 18.00 -10.80 10.00
C GLN A 60 18.21 -9.28 10.12
N ALA A 61 17.17 -8.46 9.95
CA ALA A 61 17.28 -7.02 10.14
C ALA A 61 17.64 -6.75 11.61
N THR A 62 18.71 -6.01 11.82
CA THR A 62 19.16 -5.64 13.17
C THR A 62 18.08 -4.74 13.77
N GLN A 63 17.58 -5.06 14.96
CA GLN A 63 16.57 -4.29 15.72
C GLN A 63 17.11 -2.94 16.22
N GLU A 64 17.93 -2.24 15.41
CA GLU A 64 18.47 -0.91 15.69
C GLU A 64 17.51 0.20 15.23
N ASP A 65 16.23 -0.11 15.10
CA ASP A 65 15.20 0.86 14.78
C ASP A 65 14.41 1.19 16.05
N ASP A 66 14.53 2.42 16.53
CA ASP A 66 13.82 2.90 17.73
C ASP A 66 12.32 3.13 17.47
N ARG A 67 11.88 3.00 16.20
CA ARG A 67 10.47 3.11 15.82
C ARG A 67 9.66 1.92 16.39
N PRO A 68 8.35 2.09 16.61
CA PRO A 68 7.53 1.02 17.15
C PRO A 68 7.39 -0.14 16.17
N HIS A 69 7.45 -1.36 16.70
CA HIS A 69 7.23 -2.59 15.97
C HIS A 69 5.85 -3.16 16.31
N MET A 70 5.20 -3.74 15.30
CA MET A 70 3.90 -4.38 15.41
C MET A 70 3.97 -5.76 14.74
N GLN A 71 3.47 -6.77 15.45
CA GLN A 71 3.32 -8.10 14.87
C GLN A 71 2.06 -8.12 14.01
N MET A 72 2.21 -8.46 12.74
CA MET A 72 1.11 -8.55 11.78
C MET A 72 0.98 -9.95 11.20
N GLY A 73 -0.24 -10.35 10.89
CA GLY A 73 -0.54 -11.67 10.33
C GLY A 73 -0.78 -12.75 11.39
N GLY A 74 -0.80 -14.00 10.95
CA GLY A 74 -1.10 -15.17 11.75
C GLY A 74 -2.58 -15.56 11.75
N PRO A 75 -2.94 -16.62 12.50
CA PRO A 75 -4.28 -17.19 12.48
C PRO A 75 -5.35 -16.18 12.94
N GLY A 76 -6.24 -15.80 12.03
CA GLY A 76 -7.33 -14.84 12.31
C GLY A 76 -6.98 -13.39 12.00
N ALA A 77 -5.77 -13.09 11.56
CA ALA A 77 -5.41 -11.75 11.08
C ALA A 77 -6.15 -11.43 9.78
N ARG A 78 -6.63 -10.19 9.65
CA ARG A 78 -7.33 -9.70 8.46
C ARG A 78 -6.40 -8.79 7.66
N ILE A 79 -5.48 -9.42 6.95
CA ILE A 79 -4.52 -8.74 6.08
C ILE A 79 -5.18 -8.38 4.75
N LEU A 80 -4.99 -7.14 4.32
CA LEU A 80 -5.48 -6.58 3.06
C LEU A 80 -4.38 -6.58 1.99
N GLY A 81 -4.80 -6.54 0.72
CA GLY A 81 -3.91 -6.38 -0.44
C GLY A 81 -3.06 -7.60 -0.78
N GLY A 82 -2.03 -7.36 -1.59
CA GLY A 82 -1.06 -8.35 -2.07
C GLY A 82 -0.01 -8.77 -1.06
N ARG A 83 -0.05 -8.23 0.17
CA ARG A 83 0.85 -8.55 1.30
C ARG A 83 2.34 -8.31 0.97
N GLY A 84 2.62 -7.41 0.04
CA GLY A 84 3.98 -7.16 -0.47
C GLY A 84 4.67 -8.41 -1.04
N GLY A 85 3.92 -9.44 -1.44
CA GLY A 85 4.47 -10.72 -1.93
C GLY A 85 4.85 -11.73 -0.84
N LEU A 86 4.52 -11.48 0.44
CA LEU A 86 4.86 -12.39 1.54
C LEU A 86 4.00 -13.67 1.55
N PRO A 87 4.63 -14.86 1.67
CA PRO A 87 3.91 -16.12 1.69
C PRO A 87 3.20 -16.34 3.04
N ASP A 88 1.93 -16.74 3.02
CA ASP A 88 1.26 -17.34 4.19
C ASP A 88 1.23 -16.51 5.51
N THR A 89 1.09 -15.18 5.42
CA THR A 89 0.62 -14.29 6.51
C THR A 89 -0.71 -14.69 7.17
N ALA A 90 -1.39 -15.76 6.73
CA ALA A 90 -2.57 -16.30 7.40
C ALA A 90 -2.19 -17.35 8.47
N ALA A 91 -1.04 -18.01 8.33
CA ALA A 91 -0.50 -18.93 9.33
C ALA A 91 0.67 -18.35 10.12
N GLN A 92 1.42 -17.41 9.54
CA GLN A 92 2.64 -16.86 10.11
C GLN A 92 2.48 -15.39 10.52
N THR A 93 3.06 -15.05 11.67
CA THR A 93 3.21 -13.68 12.16
C THR A 93 4.53 -13.09 11.67
N TYR A 94 4.50 -11.84 11.25
CA TYR A 94 5.64 -11.07 10.79
C TYR A 94 5.90 -9.91 11.74
N ASP A 95 7.17 -9.69 12.08
CA ASP A 95 7.55 -8.46 12.75
C ASP A 95 7.56 -7.34 11.72
N CYS A 96 6.70 -6.33 11.94
CA CYS A 96 6.56 -5.22 11.04
C CYS A 96 6.92 -3.92 11.75
N LEU A 97 7.70 -3.09 11.10
CA LEU A 97 7.91 -1.73 11.52
C LEU A 97 6.61 -0.96 11.31
N TYR A 98 6.05 -0.40 12.39
CA TYR A 98 4.80 0.35 12.32
C TYR A 98 5.02 1.68 11.60
N LEU A 99 4.17 1.97 10.60
CA LEU A 99 4.23 3.21 9.83
C LEU A 99 3.17 4.21 10.28
N TRP A 100 1.91 3.79 10.31
CA TRP A 100 0.75 4.60 10.64
C TRP A 100 -0.50 3.71 10.67
N ALA A 101 -1.60 4.25 11.16
CA ALA A 101 -2.90 3.56 11.13
C ALA A 101 -4.03 4.52 10.79
N ILE A 102 -5.14 3.97 10.30
CA ILE A 102 -6.42 4.67 10.15
C ILE A 102 -7.39 4.05 11.13
N GLN A 103 -7.95 4.85 12.01
CA GLN A 103 -9.01 4.44 12.92
C GLN A 103 -10.35 5.01 12.46
N ILE A 104 -11.40 4.20 12.57
CA ILE A 104 -12.76 4.69 12.41
C ILE A 104 -13.21 5.38 13.69
N SER A 105 -13.68 6.61 13.56
CA SER A 105 -14.29 7.39 14.62
C SER A 105 -15.79 7.61 14.36
N MET A 106 -16.54 7.73 15.46
CA MET A 106 -17.98 7.99 15.46
C MET A 106 -18.31 9.49 15.48
N THR A 107 -17.29 10.35 15.46
CA THR A 107 -17.46 11.80 15.46
C THR A 107 -17.96 12.29 14.09
N GLU A 108 -18.95 13.18 14.10
CA GLU A 108 -19.51 13.75 12.87
C GLU A 108 -18.46 14.59 12.14
N GLY A 109 -18.19 14.27 10.87
CA GLY A 109 -17.18 14.94 10.05
C GLY A 109 -15.75 14.39 10.20
N GLU A 110 -15.54 13.39 11.06
CA GLU A 110 -14.21 12.84 11.37
C GLU A 110 -14.27 11.30 11.35
N ARG A 111 -14.80 10.72 10.27
CA ARG A 111 -14.99 9.27 10.19
C ARG A 111 -13.66 8.51 10.19
N PHE A 112 -12.65 9.04 9.51
CA PHE A 112 -11.33 8.44 9.38
C PHE A 112 -10.32 9.33 10.09
N ILE A 113 -9.67 8.79 11.12
CA ILE A 113 -8.60 9.44 11.85
C ILE A 113 -7.30 8.74 11.51
N LYS A 114 -6.31 9.50 11.05
CA LYS A 114 -4.96 9.01 10.80
C LYS A 114 -4.11 9.16 12.05
N LEU A 115 -3.56 8.05 12.47
CA LEU A 115 -2.56 7.95 13.52
C LEU A 115 -1.18 7.86 12.89
N ASP A 116 -0.23 8.66 13.37
CA ASP A 116 1.15 8.62 12.92
C ASP A 116 1.93 7.44 13.53
N GLN A 117 3.27 7.49 13.42
CA GLN A 117 4.20 6.47 13.94
C GLN A 117 4.19 6.38 15.47
N GLU A 118 3.80 7.43 16.19
CA GLU A 118 3.69 7.42 17.65
C GLU A 118 2.30 6.99 18.12
N GLY A 119 1.38 6.78 17.17
CA GLY A 119 -0.03 6.54 17.45
C GLY A 119 -0.79 7.83 17.78
N GLU A 120 -0.22 8.99 17.46
CA GLU A 120 -0.85 10.28 17.68
C GLU A 120 -1.70 10.68 16.46
N GLU A 121 -2.83 11.35 16.72
CA GLU A 121 -3.72 11.83 15.69
C GLU A 121 -3.06 12.96 14.89
N CYS A 122 -2.80 12.73 13.61
CA CYS A 122 -2.14 13.71 12.73
C CYS A 122 -3.07 14.29 11.65
N ALA A 123 -4.16 13.59 11.30
CA ALA A 123 -5.16 14.06 10.34
C ALA A 123 -6.52 13.38 10.55
N TRP A 124 -7.60 14.02 10.10
CA TRP A 124 -8.95 13.44 10.10
C TRP A 124 -9.75 13.90 8.88
N SER A 125 -10.66 13.06 8.40
CA SER A 125 -11.62 13.40 7.33
C SER A 125 -12.86 12.50 7.37
N ASP A 126 -13.92 12.90 6.69
CA ASP A 126 -15.08 12.04 6.37
C ASP A 126 -14.84 11.16 5.14
N VAL A 127 -13.84 11.48 4.32
CA VAL A 127 -13.44 10.73 3.13
C VAL A 127 -12.06 10.08 3.33
N LEU A 128 -11.97 8.77 3.08
CA LEU A 128 -10.74 8.01 3.31
C LEU A 128 -9.58 8.51 2.43
N SER A 129 -9.82 8.87 1.17
CA SER A 129 -8.78 9.35 0.25
C SER A 129 -8.04 10.59 0.77
N ASP A 130 -8.70 11.43 1.56
CA ASP A 130 -8.11 12.70 2.03
C ASP A 130 -7.04 12.49 3.12
N VAL A 131 -7.07 11.35 3.82
CA VAL A 131 -6.11 11.02 4.87
C VAL A 131 -5.00 10.08 4.39
N LEU A 132 -5.18 9.46 3.22
CA LEU A 132 -4.18 8.57 2.64
C LEU A 132 -3.00 9.36 2.06
N PRO A 133 -1.78 8.79 2.08
CA PRO A 133 -0.58 9.45 1.55
C PRO A 133 -0.57 9.56 0.02
N PHE A 134 -1.38 8.77 -0.67
CA PHE A 134 -1.55 8.81 -2.13
C PHE A 134 -3.01 9.01 -2.44
N ASP A 135 -3.30 9.95 -3.34
CA ASP A 135 -4.63 10.06 -3.92
C ASP A 135 -4.79 8.96 -4.97
N LEU A 136 -5.27 7.79 -4.53
CA LEU A 136 -5.58 6.66 -5.42
C LEU A 136 -6.80 6.93 -6.32
N SER A 137 -7.41 8.12 -6.24
CA SER A 137 -8.41 8.58 -7.20
C SER A 137 -7.79 9.08 -8.51
N GLU A 138 -6.50 9.43 -8.51
CA GLU A 138 -5.75 9.61 -9.75
C GLU A 138 -5.45 8.23 -10.34
N ASN A 139 -6.17 7.94 -11.43
CA ASN A 139 -6.21 6.67 -12.14
C ASN A 139 -4.86 5.94 -12.16
N ALA A 140 -4.85 4.70 -11.64
CA ALA A 140 -3.76 3.75 -11.81
C ALA A 140 -3.40 3.45 -13.30
N GLU A 141 -4.13 4.04 -14.25
CA GLU A 141 -3.81 4.02 -15.68
C GLU A 141 -2.62 4.93 -16.02
N ASP A 142 -2.31 5.98 -15.25
CA ASP A 142 -1.19 6.89 -15.57
C ASP A 142 0.20 6.39 -15.13
N ILE A 143 0.29 5.34 -14.30
CA ILE A 143 1.58 4.79 -13.84
C ILE A 143 2.07 3.62 -14.72
N LEU A 144 1.24 3.12 -15.64
CA LEU A 144 1.58 1.96 -16.48
C LEU A 144 2.12 2.32 -17.88
N ASP A 145 2.37 3.60 -18.18
CA ASP A 145 2.70 4.05 -19.55
C ASP A 145 3.91 5.01 -19.64
N GLU A 146 4.95 4.84 -18.81
CA GLU A 146 6.25 5.55 -19.00
C GLU A 146 7.37 4.67 -19.60
N ASP A 147 7.06 3.49 -20.15
CA ASP A 147 7.95 2.84 -21.12
C ASP A 147 7.64 3.36 -22.55
N GLU A 148 7.63 4.69 -22.73
CA GLU A 148 7.67 5.29 -24.06
C GLU A 148 9.03 5.01 -24.72
N ALA A 149 8.96 4.09 -25.67
CA ALA A 149 9.86 3.89 -26.79
C ALA A 149 10.73 5.10 -27.15
N ASP A 150 12.04 4.96 -26.97
CA ASP A 150 13.02 5.73 -27.75
C ASP A 150 13.25 4.97 -29.06
N ASP A 151 12.36 5.22 -30.03
CA ASP A 151 12.48 4.80 -31.42
C ASP A 151 13.12 5.93 -32.23
N ASP A 152 14.19 5.55 -32.92
CA ASP A 152 14.73 6.14 -34.15
C ASP A 152 15.47 7.50 -34.13
N GLU A 153 16.70 7.51 -34.66
CA GLU A 153 16.91 8.07 -36.01
C GLU A 153 18.23 7.59 -36.66
N ASP A 154 18.05 7.01 -37.84
CA ASP A 154 18.99 6.60 -38.88
C ASP A 154 19.60 7.84 -39.57
N ASP A 155 20.93 7.92 -39.74
CA ASP A 155 21.56 8.74 -40.81
C ASP A 155 23.01 8.28 -41.13
N ASP A 156 23.08 7.34 -42.08
CA ASP A 156 23.75 7.54 -43.38
C ASP A 156 25.29 7.54 -43.57
N HIS A 157 25.69 6.55 -44.38
CA HIS A 157 26.65 6.62 -45.50
C HIS A 157 28.17 6.51 -45.27
N ALA A 158 28.73 5.34 -45.63
CA ALA A 158 29.69 5.25 -46.75
C ALA A 158 29.94 3.80 -47.25
N HIS A 159 29.38 3.52 -48.43
CA HIS A 159 29.91 2.66 -49.51
C HIS A 159 30.23 1.17 -49.25
N ARG A 160 29.20 0.35 -49.50
CA ARG A 160 29.38 -0.98 -50.12
C ARG A 160 29.85 -0.80 -51.56
N ASP A 161 31.08 -1.25 -51.83
CA ASP A 161 31.55 -1.48 -53.19
C ASP A 161 30.84 -2.72 -53.77
N HIS A 162 30.16 -2.52 -54.89
CA HIS A 162 29.58 -3.57 -55.72
C HIS A 162 30.27 -3.51 -57.07
N GLY A 163 31.08 -4.53 -57.36
CA GLY A 163 31.79 -4.64 -58.63
C GLY A 163 32.18 -6.06 -58.98
N ARG A 164 31.20 -6.94 -59.19
CA ARG A 164 31.41 -8.11 -60.07
C ARG A 164 31.61 -7.58 -61.49
N HIS A 165 32.81 -7.76 -62.06
CA HIS A 165 32.98 -7.78 -63.50
C HIS A 165 34.02 -8.83 -63.91
N ASP A 166 33.62 -9.58 -64.93
CA ASP A 166 34.24 -10.72 -65.61
C ASP A 166 35.67 -10.45 -66.08
N HIS A 167 36.55 -11.46 -66.14
CA HIS A 167 37.41 -11.70 -67.31
C HIS A 167 38.24 -13.00 -67.18
N ARG A 168 37.88 -13.97 -68.04
CA ARG A 168 38.74 -14.99 -68.68
C ARG A 168 40.20 -14.54 -68.89
N HIS A 169 41.17 -15.39 -68.51
CA HIS A 169 42.23 -15.89 -69.40
C HIS A 169 43.01 -17.05 -68.77
#